data_AF-A0AAU7R8W7-F1
#
_entry.id   AF-A0AAU7R8W7-F1
#
_cell.length_a   1.000
_cell.length_b   1.000
_cell.length_c   1.000
_cell.angle_alpha   90.00
_cell.angle_beta   90.00
_cell.angle_gamma   90.00
#
_symmetry.space_group_name_H-M   'P 1'
#
loop_
_entity.id
_entity.type
_entity.pdbx_description
1 polymer ?
#
loop_
_entity_poly.entity_id
_entity_poly.type
_entity_poly.pdbx_seq_one_letter_code
_entity_poly.pdbx_strand_id
1 'polypeptide(L)'
;MNRRLWVVSALAATALLAVPVTVLGVHVTHPRNESGYLAHLKQYGDRQNDRPLATLPPTTDLVAEGDAACDWLREQPYALWRHDPEYRELVVYERYVREVENRSPAWGDELPDRRSVTGAAWTHLCPAEWELRQPRRNPFAPKPD
;
A
#
# COMPACT_ATOMS: atom_id res chain seq x y z
N MET A 1 -0.88 33.82 32.99
CA MET A 1 -0.73 32.89 31.85
C MET A 1 -2.10 32.74 31.20
N ASN A 2 -2.27 33.19 29.95
CA ASN A 2 -3.59 33.35 29.33
C ASN A 2 -4.25 32.00 29.06
N ARG A 3 -5.46 31.78 29.59
CA ARG A 3 -6.27 30.57 29.38
C ARG A 3 -6.45 30.23 27.90
N ARG A 4 -6.51 31.25 27.03
CA ARG A 4 -6.53 31.08 25.56
C ARG A 4 -5.24 30.47 24.99
N LEU A 5 -4.08 30.86 25.48
CA LEU A 5 -2.78 30.29 25.07
C LEU A 5 -2.68 28.82 25.47
N TRP A 6 -3.14 28.48 26.67
CA TRP A 6 -3.19 27.08 27.13
C TRP A 6 -4.11 26.20 26.28
N VAL A 7 -5.30 26.70 25.95
CA VAL A 7 -6.25 25.97 25.10
C VAL A 7 -5.68 25.77 23.69
N VAL A 8 -5.06 26.79 23.10
CA VAL A 8 -4.44 26.69 21.77
C VAL A 8 -3.27 25.72 21.77
N SER A 9 -2.38 25.79 22.77
CA SER A 9 -1.27 24.85 22.89
C SER A 9 -1.73 23.41 23.13
N ALA A 10 -2.77 23.21 23.95
CA ALA A 10 -3.36 21.88 24.16
C ALA A 10 -4.02 21.34 22.88
N LEU A 11 -4.75 22.17 22.13
CA LEU A 11 -5.33 21.79 20.84
C LEU A 11 -4.26 21.43 19.81
N ALA A 12 -3.21 22.24 19.69
CA ALA A 12 -2.10 21.98 18.79
C ALA A 12 -1.38 20.66 19.15
N ALA A 13 -1.13 20.41 20.44
CA ALA A 13 -0.53 19.15 20.91
C ALA A 13 -1.44 17.94 20.62
N THR A 14 -2.75 18.08 20.82
CA THR A 14 -3.72 17.00 20.54
C THR A 14 -3.81 16.70 19.04
N ALA A 15 -3.82 17.73 18.19
CA ALA A 15 -3.82 17.58 16.74
C ALA A 15 -2.51 16.94 16.23
N LEU A 16 -1.36 17.33 16.80
CA LEU A 16 -0.05 16.75 16.50
C LEU A 16 0.03 15.26 16.87
N LEU A 17 -0.62 14.84 17.96
CA LEU A 17 -0.65 13.45 18.39
C LEU A 17 -1.70 12.60 17.65
N ALA A 18 -2.71 13.21 17.05
CA ALA A 18 -3.77 12.49 16.34
C ALA A 18 -3.26 11.74 15.10
N VAL A 19 -2.31 12.34 14.37
CA VAL A 19 -1.71 11.76 13.14
C VAL A 19 -0.91 10.49 13.42
N PRO A 20 0.08 10.47 14.33
CA PRO A 20 0.83 9.24 14.62
C PRO A 20 -0.06 8.13 15.18
N VAL A 21 -1.08 8.46 15.99
CA VAL A 21 -2.01 7.45 16.54
C VAL A 21 -2.87 6.82 15.44
N THR A 22 -3.35 7.60 14.47
CA THR A 22 -4.12 7.06 13.34
C THR A 22 -3.26 6.18 12.44
N VAL A 23 -2.03 6.60 12.12
CA VAL A 23 -1.08 5.78 11.35
C VAL A 23 -0.78 4.46 12.06
N LEU A 24 -0.47 4.51 13.36
CA LEU A 24 -0.19 3.29 14.14
C LEU A 24 -1.40 2.34 14.18
N GLY A 25 -2.61 2.90 14.34
CA GLY A 25 -3.85 2.13 14.33
C GLY A 25 -4.09 1.40 13.01
N VAL A 26 -3.75 2.01 11.87
CA VAL A 26 -3.84 1.37 10.55
C VAL A 26 -2.86 0.19 10.44
N HIS A 27 -1.62 0.33 10.90
CA HIS A 27 -0.65 -0.77 10.89
C HIS A 27 -1.06 -1.96 11.77
N VAL A 28 -1.69 -1.73 12.91
CA VAL A 28 -2.19 -2.81 13.79
C VAL A 28 -3.37 -3.56 13.15
N THR A 29 -4.24 -2.84 12.45
CA THR A 29 -5.45 -3.41 11.84
C THR A 29 -5.19 -4.09 10.49
N HIS A 30 -4.07 -3.77 9.85
CA HIS A 30 -3.68 -4.28 8.53
C HIS A 30 -2.28 -4.91 8.60
N PRO A 31 -2.15 -6.09 9.24
CA PRO A 31 -0.88 -6.76 9.38
C PRO A 31 -0.39 -7.32 8.04
N ARG A 32 0.94 -7.39 7.90
CA ARG A 32 1.60 -8.14 6.83
C ARG A 32 1.20 -9.62 6.90
N ASN A 33 0.90 -10.21 5.75
CA ASN A 33 0.53 -11.61 5.56
C ASN A 33 1.23 -12.23 4.33
N GLU A 34 2.44 -12.73 4.55
CA GLU A 34 3.22 -13.39 3.49
C GLU A 34 2.58 -14.68 2.98
N SER A 35 1.94 -15.46 3.87
CA SER A 35 1.26 -16.70 3.45
C SER A 35 0.07 -16.42 2.52
N GLY A 36 -0.71 -15.38 2.81
CA GLY A 36 -1.82 -14.92 1.97
C GLY A 36 -1.31 -14.38 0.64
N TYR A 37 -0.19 -13.66 0.64
CA TYR A 37 0.47 -13.19 -0.57
C TYR A 37 0.84 -14.33 -1.52
N LEU A 38 1.55 -15.36 -1.03
CA LEU A 38 1.96 -16.50 -1.85
C LEU A 38 0.76 -17.33 -2.32
N ALA A 39 -0.25 -17.53 -1.45
CA ALA A 39 -1.49 -18.19 -1.83
C ALA A 39 -2.24 -17.43 -2.92
N HIS A 40 -2.29 -16.10 -2.84
CA HIS A 40 -2.89 -15.24 -3.85
C HIS A 40 -2.18 -15.37 -5.19
N LEU A 41 -0.84 -15.32 -5.20
CA LEU A 41 -0.06 -15.49 -6.43
C LEU A 41 -0.21 -16.89 -7.03
N LYS A 42 -0.30 -17.92 -6.18
CA LYS A 42 -0.58 -19.27 -6.65
C LYS A 42 -1.91 -19.36 -7.38
N GLN A 43 -2.92 -18.65 -6.88
CA GLN A 43 -4.30 -18.72 -7.39
C GLN A 43 -4.55 -17.79 -8.58
N TYR A 44 -3.98 -16.59 -8.56
CA TYR A 44 -4.32 -15.48 -9.46
C TYR A 44 -3.10 -14.86 -10.15
N GLY A 45 -1.95 -15.52 -10.08
CA GLY A 45 -0.70 -15.05 -10.68
C GLY A 45 -0.68 -15.03 -12.21
N ASP A 46 -1.69 -15.64 -12.85
CA ASP A 46 -1.94 -15.54 -14.29
C ASP A 46 -3.23 -14.77 -14.54
N ARG A 47 -3.13 -13.49 -14.89
CA ARG A 47 -4.33 -12.67 -15.20
C ARG A 47 -5.06 -13.07 -16.47
N GLN A 48 -4.45 -13.89 -17.33
CA GLN A 48 -5.08 -14.35 -18.57
C GLN A 48 -5.84 -15.66 -18.37
N ASN A 49 -5.62 -16.34 -17.24
CA ASN A 49 -6.17 -17.65 -16.97
C ASN A 49 -6.49 -17.82 -15.49
N ASP A 50 -7.75 -18.06 -15.14
CA ASP A 50 -8.19 -18.24 -13.75
C ASP A 50 -7.73 -19.58 -13.11
N ARG A 51 -6.77 -20.27 -13.73
CA ARG A 51 -6.21 -21.52 -13.22
C ARG A 51 -5.04 -21.24 -12.27
N PRO A 52 -4.94 -21.96 -11.15
CA PRO A 52 -3.78 -21.85 -10.28
C PRO A 52 -2.48 -22.20 -11.02
N LEU A 53 -1.42 -21.46 -10.73
CA LEU A 53 -0.08 -21.73 -11.24
C LEU A 53 0.41 -23.09 -10.76
N ALA A 54 1.01 -23.89 -11.64
CA ALA A 54 1.55 -25.21 -11.26
C ALA A 54 2.73 -25.09 -10.29
N THR A 55 3.58 -24.10 -10.49
CA THR A 55 4.75 -23.77 -9.66
C THR A 55 4.84 -22.26 -9.47
N LEU A 56 5.41 -21.83 -8.36
CA LEU A 56 5.79 -20.44 -8.14
C LEU A 56 7.32 -20.33 -8.27
N PRO A 57 7.84 -19.17 -8.70
CA PRO A 57 9.25 -18.84 -8.53
C PRO A 57 9.71 -18.92 -7.06
N PRO A 58 11.02 -18.84 -6.79
CA PRO A 58 11.53 -18.82 -5.44
C PRO A 58 10.82 -17.77 -4.57
N THR A 59 10.37 -18.19 -3.38
CA THR A 59 9.65 -17.31 -2.46
C THR A 59 10.42 -16.04 -2.14
N THR A 60 11.74 -16.14 -1.99
CA THR A 60 12.61 -14.99 -1.72
C THR A 60 12.51 -13.92 -2.80
N ASP A 61 12.43 -14.34 -4.06
CA ASP A 61 12.41 -13.42 -5.21
C ASP A 61 11.04 -12.73 -5.32
N LEU A 62 9.96 -13.50 -5.12
CA LEU A 62 8.61 -12.97 -5.08
C LEU A 62 8.44 -11.96 -3.94
N VAL A 63 8.87 -12.32 -2.72
CA VAL A 63 8.76 -11.45 -1.56
C VAL A 63 9.63 -10.21 -1.72
N ALA A 64 10.85 -10.32 -2.23
CA ALA A 64 11.71 -9.15 -2.49
C ALA A 64 11.09 -8.19 -3.52
N GLU A 65 10.49 -8.72 -4.59
CA GLU A 65 9.77 -7.90 -5.58
C GLU A 65 8.54 -7.22 -4.97
N GLY A 66 7.77 -7.96 -4.16
CA GLY A 66 6.64 -7.41 -3.42
C GLY A 66 7.04 -6.34 -2.40
N ASP A 67 8.16 -6.51 -1.71
CA ASP A 67 8.71 -5.54 -0.77
C ASP A 67 9.16 -4.26 -1.48
N ALA A 68 9.79 -4.37 -2.65
CA ALA A 68 10.13 -3.22 -3.48
C ALA A 68 8.88 -2.42 -3.91
N ALA A 69 7.77 -3.11 -4.21
CA ALA A 69 6.49 -2.46 -4.49
C ALA A 69 5.91 -1.76 -3.25
N CYS A 70 6.08 -2.34 -2.07
CA CYS A 70 5.66 -1.76 -0.80
C CYS A 70 6.50 -0.54 -0.40
N ASP A 71 7.81 -0.57 -0.66
CA ASP A 71 8.71 0.54 -0.38
C ASP A 71 8.41 1.75 -1.26
N TRP A 72 8.21 1.53 -2.57
CA TRP A 72 7.77 2.60 -3.47
C TRP A 72 6.43 3.20 -3.03
N LEU A 73 5.49 2.37 -2.59
CA LEU A 73 4.19 2.83 -2.10
C LEU A 73 4.33 3.66 -0.82
N ARG A 74 5.28 3.30 0.05
CA ARG A 74 5.57 4.05 1.29
C ARG A 74 6.04 5.48 1.00
N GLU A 75 6.77 5.68 -0.08
CA GLU A 75 7.26 6.99 -0.52
C GLU A 75 6.15 7.87 -1.13
N GLN A 76 4.99 7.31 -1.45
CA GLN A 76 3.88 8.08 -1.99
C GLN A 76 3.18 8.91 -0.90
N PRO A 77 2.67 10.12 -1.24
CA PRO A 77 1.94 10.95 -0.29
C PRO A 77 0.71 10.25 0.29
N TYR A 78 0.45 10.44 1.58
CA TYR A 78 -0.82 10.02 2.17
C TYR A 78 -2.01 10.66 1.44
N ALA A 79 -3.04 9.86 1.22
CA ALA A 79 -4.20 10.24 0.43
C ALA A 79 -5.54 10.04 1.15
N LEU A 80 -5.54 9.70 2.44
CA LEU A 80 -6.77 9.47 3.23
C LEU A 80 -7.83 10.56 3.08
N TRP A 81 -7.40 11.82 2.96
CA TRP A 81 -8.23 13.02 2.82
C TRP A 81 -8.24 13.63 1.42
N ARG A 82 -7.53 13.01 0.46
CA ARG A 82 -7.41 13.50 -0.90
C ARG A 82 -8.46 12.82 -1.78
N HIS A 83 -9.08 13.57 -2.67
CA HIS A 83 -10.12 13.04 -3.57
C HIS A 83 -9.77 13.24 -5.05
N ASP A 84 -8.62 13.84 -5.32
CA ASP A 84 -8.17 14.12 -6.68
C ASP A 84 -7.95 12.82 -7.47
N PRO A 85 -8.24 12.81 -8.78
CA PRO A 85 -8.12 11.60 -9.61
C PRO A 85 -6.75 10.93 -9.55
N GLU A 86 -5.68 11.70 -9.30
CA GLU A 86 -4.29 11.24 -9.24
C GLU A 86 -3.97 10.31 -8.05
N TYR A 87 -4.84 10.25 -7.03
CA TYR A 87 -4.72 9.35 -5.89
C TYR A 87 -5.58 8.10 -6.02
N ARG A 88 -6.36 7.96 -7.09
CA ARG A 88 -7.17 6.75 -7.31
C ARG A 88 -6.25 5.55 -7.47
N GLU A 89 -6.66 4.43 -6.87
CA GLU A 89 -5.96 3.15 -6.88
C GLU A 89 -5.36 2.79 -8.25
N LEU A 90 -6.17 2.80 -9.31
CA LEU A 90 -5.72 2.44 -10.64
C LEU A 90 -4.59 3.37 -11.15
N VAL A 91 -4.66 4.66 -10.83
CA VAL A 91 -3.65 5.64 -11.26
C VAL A 91 -2.34 5.43 -10.49
N VAL A 92 -2.41 5.20 -9.18
CA VAL A 92 -1.23 4.88 -8.35
C VAL A 92 -0.57 3.60 -8.87
N TYR A 93 -1.38 2.59 -9.17
CA TYR A 93 -0.95 1.33 -9.73
C TYR A 93 -0.24 1.50 -11.09
N GLU A 94 -0.83 2.25 -12.01
CA GLU A 94 -0.24 2.51 -13.33
C GLU A 94 1.08 3.28 -13.24
N ARG A 95 1.22 4.21 -12.28
CA ARG A 95 2.51 4.89 -12.03
C ARG A 95 3.60 3.90 -11.64
N TYR A 96 3.32 2.99 -10.71
CA TYR A 96 4.31 1.98 -10.31
C TYR A 96 4.65 1.06 -11.47
N VAL A 97 3.65 0.59 -12.22
CA VAL A 97 3.89 -0.28 -13.39
C VAL A 97 4.79 0.40 -14.41
N ARG A 98 4.60 1.70 -14.67
CA ARG A 98 5.47 2.48 -15.56
C ARG A 98 6.88 2.64 -15.01
N GLU A 99 7.02 2.89 -13.71
CA GLU A 99 8.33 3.00 -13.04
C GLU A 99 9.19 1.75 -13.26
N VAL A 100 8.57 0.57 -13.18
CA VAL A 100 9.29 -0.70 -13.28
C VAL A 100 9.25 -1.32 -14.68
N GLU A 101 8.63 -0.69 -15.68
CA GLU A 101 8.33 -1.34 -16.97
C GLU A 101 9.57 -1.86 -17.72
N ASN A 102 10.71 -1.19 -17.56
CA ASN A 102 11.96 -1.53 -18.23
C ASN A 102 12.87 -2.48 -17.41
N ARG A 103 12.47 -2.83 -16.18
CA ARG A 103 13.17 -3.80 -15.34
C ARG A 103 12.62 -5.20 -15.62
N SER A 104 13.45 -6.23 -15.60
CA SER A 104 12.98 -7.63 -15.56
C SER A 104 12.88 -8.09 -14.11
N PRO A 105 11.87 -8.89 -13.72
CA PRO A 105 11.84 -9.48 -12.39
C PRO A 105 12.93 -10.56 -12.30
N ALA A 106 13.31 -10.95 -11.09
CA ALA A 106 14.37 -11.95 -10.88
C ALA A 106 14.07 -13.32 -11.53
N TRP A 107 12.79 -13.65 -11.69
CA TRP A 107 12.34 -14.89 -12.35
C TRP A 107 12.07 -14.73 -13.86
N GLY A 108 12.48 -13.62 -14.47
CA GLY A 108 12.35 -13.39 -15.91
C GLY A 108 10.90 -13.16 -16.37
N ASP A 109 10.57 -13.65 -17.57
CA ASP A 109 9.24 -13.49 -18.18
C ASP A 109 8.25 -14.58 -17.76
N GLU A 110 8.60 -15.39 -16.75
CA GLU A 110 7.73 -16.44 -16.21
C GLU A 110 6.62 -15.85 -15.31
N LEU A 111 5.55 -16.63 -15.12
CA LEU A 111 4.48 -16.31 -14.17
C LEU A 111 4.98 -16.44 -12.72
N PRO A 112 4.41 -15.69 -11.76
CA PRO A 112 3.28 -14.76 -11.90
C PRO A 112 3.65 -13.48 -12.64
N ASP A 113 2.66 -12.89 -13.33
CA ASP A 113 2.86 -11.59 -13.96
C ASP A 113 3.14 -10.52 -12.89
N ARG A 114 4.05 -9.60 -13.20
CA ARG A 114 4.50 -8.58 -12.23
C ARG A 114 3.36 -7.71 -11.71
N ARG A 115 2.33 -7.50 -12.53
CA ARG A 115 1.13 -6.77 -12.17
C ARG A 115 0.39 -7.49 -11.02
N SER A 116 0.22 -8.80 -11.11
CA SER A 116 -0.31 -9.64 -10.03
C SER A 116 0.57 -9.59 -8.77
N VAL A 117 1.90 -9.62 -8.92
CA VAL A 117 2.85 -9.46 -7.81
C VAL A 117 2.63 -8.13 -7.08
N THR A 118 2.57 -7.01 -7.79
CA THR A 118 2.31 -5.69 -7.21
C THR A 118 0.98 -5.64 -6.47
N GLY A 119 -0.11 -6.07 -7.13
CA GLY A 119 -1.45 -6.02 -6.54
C GLY A 119 -1.57 -6.88 -5.29
N ALA A 120 -1.00 -8.09 -5.33
CA ALA A 120 -0.95 -8.97 -4.17
C ALA A 120 -0.08 -8.39 -3.04
N ALA A 121 1.05 -7.75 -3.36
CA ALA A 121 1.92 -7.12 -2.36
C ALA A 121 1.21 -6.00 -1.61
N TRP A 122 0.51 -5.10 -2.31
CA TRP A 122 -0.24 -4.03 -1.67
C TRP A 122 -1.43 -4.55 -0.84
N THR A 123 -2.02 -5.68 -1.23
CA THR A 123 -3.13 -6.30 -0.50
C THR A 123 -2.68 -7.11 0.72
N HIS A 124 -1.52 -7.77 0.65
CA HIS A 124 -1.11 -8.77 1.64
C HIS A 124 0.19 -8.44 2.35
N LEU A 125 1.18 -7.85 1.68
CA LEU A 125 2.48 -7.56 2.27
C LEU A 125 2.53 -6.19 2.98
N CYS A 126 1.85 -5.19 2.44
CA CYS A 126 1.78 -3.84 3.02
C CYS A 126 0.37 -3.22 2.97
N PRO A 127 -0.68 -3.93 3.46
CA PRO A 127 -2.05 -3.42 3.40
C PRO A 127 -2.24 -2.11 4.18
N ALA A 128 -1.47 -1.89 5.24
CA ALA A 128 -1.47 -0.63 5.96
C ALA A 128 -0.97 0.55 5.11
N GLU A 129 0.12 0.36 4.37
CA GLU A 129 0.66 1.41 3.51
C GLU A 129 -0.34 1.75 2.42
N TRP A 130 -0.95 0.72 1.83
CA TRP A 130 -2.02 0.86 0.84
C TRP A 130 -3.19 1.67 1.37
N GLU A 131 -3.72 1.29 2.52
CA GLU A 131 -4.82 1.97 3.18
C GLU A 131 -4.54 3.47 3.40
N LEU A 132 -3.32 3.83 3.80
CA LEU A 132 -2.91 5.22 4.02
C LEU A 132 -2.77 6.04 2.71
N ARG A 133 -2.56 5.38 1.56
CA ARG A 133 -2.38 6.01 0.22
C ARG A 133 -3.63 5.95 -0.64
N GLN A 134 -4.70 5.35 -0.14
CA GLN A 134 -5.98 5.36 -0.82
C GLN A 134 -6.90 6.48 -0.31
N PRO A 135 -7.59 7.18 -1.23
CA PRO A 135 -8.74 8.01 -0.91
C PRO A 135 -9.82 7.17 -0.21
N ARG A 136 -10.20 7.54 1.02
CA ARG A 136 -11.37 6.95 1.64
C ARG A 136 -12.65 7.56 1.10
N ARG A 137 -13.69 6.73 0.96
CA ARG A 137 -15.07 7.23 0.81
C ARG A 137 -15.52 8.04 2.02
N ASN A 138 -15.09 7.65 3.23
CA ASN A 138 -15.31 8.36 4.49
C ASN A 138 -13.96 8.54 5.22
N PRO A 139 -13.32 9.71 5.09
CA PRO A 139 -12.00 9.93 5.65
C PRO A 139 -12.02 9.84 7.18
N PHE A 140 -11.03 9.16 7.77
CA PHE A 140 -10.87 9.09 9.23
C PHE A 140 -10.44 10.43 9.84
N ALA A 141 -9.81 11.29 9.05
CA ALA A 141 -9.35 12.60 9.45
C ALA A 141 -9.81 13.63 8.41
N PRO A 142 -10.28 14.82 8.83
CA PRO A 142 -10.58 15.90 7.90
C PRO A 142 -9.32 16.31 7.13
N LYS A 143 -9.51 16.95 5.96
CA LYS A 143 -8.41 17.52 5.18
C LYS A 143 -7.59 18.46 6.08
N PRO A 144 -6.25 18.34 6.15
CA PRO A 144 -5.42 19.32 6.81
C PRO A 144 -5.54 20.66 6.07
N ASP A 145 -5.80 21.74 6.82
CA ASP A 145 -5.88 23.11 6.32
C ASP A 145 -4.53 23.62 5.79
#